data_AF-A0A932CXA9-F1
#
_entry.id   AF-A0A932CXA9-F1
#
_cell.length_a   1.000
_cell.length_b   1.000
_cell.length_c   1.000
_cell.angle_alpha   90.00
_cell.angle_beta   90.00
_cell.angle_gamma   90.00
#
_symmetry.space_group_name_H-M   'P 1'
#
loop_
_entity.id
_entity.type
_entity.pdbx_description
1 polymer ?
#
loop_
_entity_poly.entity_id
_entity_poly.type
_entity_poly.pdbx_seq_one_letter_code
_entity_poly.pdbx_strand_id
1 'polypeptide(L)'
;MPRTWSFAIALALATWAVVAAMACGSSREGAWAQPVAPSREARQPDAGQRREALLAEAEQHWTNRGTEEEVRAAVSAWDRATRMEPADHESWVRLARAYYLLADGYLSFDESKRDEFMTTHEQGIAAAEHALVALSPDFGRRMQAGTRIEEALGTLDRSAVPALYWRSANLGKWASAQGFATVLSYKDEIRAVMQFCLERDEDYFFAGPHRYFGAFYARAPAFAGGDLTKSEFHFKRAIERHPNYFATHVLYATDYAVKSQNRALYEERLNWVLNANPATEPTVEPENRIEQRKAREAIAAAGDRFE
;
A
#
# COMPACT_ATOMS: atom_id res chain seq x y z
N MET A 1 -56.52 -6.71 -39.89
CA MET A 1 -56.33 -5.91 -38.67
C MET A 1 -55.06 -6.36 -37.97
N PRO A 2 -53.96 -5.60 -38.01
CA PRO A 2 -52.85 -5.79 -37.08
C PRO A 2 -52.47 -4.47 -36.41
N ARG A 3 -52.32 -4.48 -35.08
CA ARG A 3 -51.38 -3.63 -34.34
C ARG A 3 -51.41 -4.01 -32.85
N THR A 4 -50.55 -4.95 -32.50
CA THR A 4 -50.12 -5.18 -31.12
C THR A 4 -49.18 -4.04 -30.72
N TRP A 5 -49.49 -3.35 -29.63
CA TRP A 5 -48.57 -2.44 -28.94
C TRP A 5 -48.12 -3.15 -27.66
N SER A 6 -46.95 -3.78 -27.69
CA SER A 6 -46.27 -4.23 -26.47
C SER A 6 -45.45 -3.06 -25.92
N PHE A 7 -45.89 -2.50 -24.80
CA PHE A 7 -45.07 -1.61 -23.99
C PHE A 7 -44.01 -2.45 -23.27
N ALA A 8 -42.75 -2.36 -23.71
CA ALA A 8 -41.61 -2.84 -22.97
C ALA A 8 -41.18 -1.74 -21.98
N ILE A 9 -41.45 -1.94 -20.69
CA ILE A 9 -40.89 -1.11 -19.61
C ILE A 9 -39.46 -1.60 -19.38
N ALA A 10 -38.48 -0.86 -19.88
CA ALA A 10 -37.08 -1.05 -19.53
C ALA A 10 -36.85 -0.54 -18.10
N LEU A 11 -36.78 -1.46 -17.14
CA LEU A 11 -36.41 -1.16 -15.76
C LEU A 11 -34.87 -1.04 -15.68
N ALA A 12 -34.35 0.18 -15.88
CA ALA A 12 -32.95 0.47 -15.60
C ALA A 12 -32.74 0.47 -14.07
N LEU A 13 -32.18 -0.61 -13.54
CA LEU A 13 -31.72 -0.68 -12.16
C LEU A 13 -30.45 0.18 -12.02
N ALA A 14 -30.62 1.44 -11.66
CA ALA A 14 -29.55 2.29 -11.20
C ALA A 14 -29.00 1.75 -9.87
N THR A 15 -27.83 1.13 -9.90
CA THR A 15 -27.06 0.77 -8.71
C THR A 15 -26.61 2.06 -8.02
N TRP A 16 -27.18 2.34 -6.86
CA TRP A 16 -26.72 3.42 -5.98
C TRP A 16 -25.34 3.05 -5.43
N ALA A 17 -24.29 3.58 -6.05
CA ALA A 17 -23.02 3.79 -5.37
C ALA A 17 -23.27 4.89 -4.32
N VAL A 18 -23.35 4.51 -3.05
CA VAL A 18 -23.36 5.48 -1.96
C VAL A 18 -21.94 6.06 -1.86
N VAL A 19 -21.73 7.18 -2.55
CA VAL A 19 -20.62 8.07 -2.26
C VAL A 19 -21.04 8.85 -1.01
N ALA A 20 -20.50 8.45 0.15
CA ALA A 20 -20.68 9.23 1.38
C ALA A 20 -19.99 10.59 1.19
N ALA A 21 -20.80 11.65 1.22
CA ALA A 21 -20.33 13.02 1.09
C ALA A 21 -19.51 13.44 2.33
N MET A 22 -18.41 14.13 2.06
CA MET A 22 -17.42 14.61 3.01
C MET A 22 -18.04 15.48 4.11
N ALA A 23 -17.79 15.12 5.37
CA ALA A 23 -17.83 16.06 6.48
C ALA A 23 -16.46 16.73 6.58
N CYS A 24 -16.44 18.06 6.67
CA CYS A 24 -15.23 18.86 6.91
C CYS A 24 -14.65 18.55 8.29
N GLY A 25 -13.83 17.50 8.37
CA GLY A 25 -12.93 17.15 9.45
C GLY A 25 -11.75 16.42 8.82
N SER A 26 -10.53 16.92 8.99
CA SER A 26 -9.31 16.49 8.28
C SER A 26 -8.81 15.08 8.63
N SER A 27 -9.64 14.24 9.27
CA SER A 27 -9.30 12.88 9.67
C SER A 27 -10.10 11.88 8.87
N ARG A 28 -9.41 10.93 8.24
CA ARG A 28 -10.01 9.83 7.50
C ARG A 28 -10.76 8.93 8.48
N GLU A 29 -12.01 8.60 8.16
CA GLU A 29 -12.76 7.58 8.91
C GLU A 29 -12.22 6.19 8.57
N GLY A 30 -11.85 5.42 9.59
CA GLY A 30 -11.28 4.08 9.38
C GLY A 30 -12.33 3.06 8.95
N ALA A 31 -11.98 2.18 8.02
CA ALA A 31 -12.82 1.08 7.53
C ALA A 31 -13.18 0.06 8.63
N TRP A 32 -12.48 0.08 9.77
CA TRP A 32 -12.87 -0.68 10.97
C TRP A 32 -14.21 -0.26 11.58
N ALA A 33 -14.73 0.93 11.25
CA ALA A 33 -16.01 1.42 11.77
C ALA A 33 -17.22 0.61 11.29
N GLN A 34 -17.10 -0.11 10.16
CA GLN A 34 -18.19 -0.87 9.55
C GLN A 34 -17.69 -2.28 9.17
N PRO A 35 -18.16 -3.35 9.85
CA PRO A 35 -17.87 -4.71 9.44
C PRO A 35 -18.36 -4.95 8.01
N VAL A 36 -17.53 -5.55 7.16
CA VAL A 36 -17.94 -5.94 5.80
C VAL A 36 -18.85 -7.14 5.90
N ALA A 37 -20.12 -6.97 5.56
CA ALA A 37 -21.06 -8.09 5.44
C ALA A 37 -20.72 -8.92 4.19
N PRO A 38 -20.85 -10.26 4.24
CA PRO A 38 -20.68 -11.09 3.05
C PRO A 38 -21.61 -10.65 1.92
N SER A 39 -21.07 -10.65 0.70
CA SER A 39 -21.76 -10.22 -0.51
C SER A 39 -23.00 -11.09 -0.80
N ARG A 40 -23.87 -10.64 -1.71
CA ARG A 40 -24.98 -11.46 -2.19
C ARG A 40 -24.50 -12.73 -2.89
N GLU A 41 -23.35 -12.66 -3.57
CA GLU A 41 -22.71 -13.82 -4.21
C GLU A 41 -22.30 -14.87 -3.19
N ALA A 42 -21.93 -14.46 -1.97
CA ALA A 42 -21.60 -15.38 -0.87
C ALA A 42 -22.78 -16.25 -0.40
N ARG A 43 -24.02 -15.90 -0.76
CA ARG A 43 -25.23 -16.63 -0.36
C ARG A 43 -25.67 -17.68 -1.37
N GLN A 44 -24.96 -17.81 -2.49
CA GLN A 44 -25.29 -18.76 -3.55
C GLN A 44 -24.73 -20.15 -3.24
N PRO A 45 -25.37 -21.25 -3.70
CA PRO A 45 -24.92 -22.62 -3.39
C PRO A 45 -23.49 -22.95 -3.83
N ASP A 46 -23.00 -22.27 -4.87
CA ASP A 46 -21.67 -22.45 -5.46
C ASP A 46 -20.66 -21.35 -5.02
N ALA A 47 -20.98 -20.58 -3.96
CA ALA A 47 -20.16 -19.47 -3.49
C ALA A 47 -18.70 -19.89 -3.20
N GLY A 48 -18.48 -21.06 -2.59
CA GLY A 48 -17.14 -21.57 -2.32
C GLY A 48 -16.31 -21.77 -3.59
N GLN A 49 -16.88 -22.44 -4.61
CA GLN A 49 -16.20 -22.69 -5.88
C GLN A 49 -15.92 -21.40 -6.66
N ARG A 50 -16.87 -20.46 -6.67
CA ARG A 50 -16.67 -19.16 -7.32
C ARG A 50 -15.58 -18.35 -6.63
N ARG A 51 -15.54 -18.36 -5.30
CA ARG A 51 -14.50 -17.69 -4.54
C ARG A 51 -13.13 -18.29 -4.84
N GLU A 52 -13.02 -19.62 -4.86
CA GLU A 52 -11.78 -20.32 -5.21
C GLU A 52 -11.30 -19.95 -6.62
N ALA A 53 -12.22 -19.88 -7.60
CA ALA A 53 -11.90 -19.43 -8.95
C ALA A 53 -11.41 -17.98 -8.98
N LEU A 54 -12.02 -17.08 -8.21
CA LEU A 54 -11.57 -15.68 -8.09
C LEU A 54 -10.18 -15.56 -7.46
N LEU A 55 -9.89 -16.37 -6.43
CA LEU A 55 -8.56 -16.39 -5.82
C LEU A 55 -7.50 -16.89 -6.81
N ALA A 56 -7.81 -17.94 -7.57
CA ALA A 56 -6.91 -18.46 -8.60
C ALA A 56 -6.68 -17.44 -9.73
N GLU A 57 -7.74 -16.76 -10.19
CA GLU A 57 -7.66 -15.66 -11.16
C GLU A 57 -6.76 -14.53 -10.65
N ALA A 58 -6.96 -14.12 -9.38
CA ALA A 58 -6.15 -13.07 -8.77
C ALA A 58 -4.67 -13.44 -8.69
N GLU A 59 -4.33 -14.66 -8.27
CA GLU A 59 -2.95 -15.14 -8.19
C GLU A 59 -2.29 -15.29 -9.56
N GLN A 60 -3.06 -15.69 -10.59
CA GLN A 60 -2.57 -15.75 -11.96
C GLN A 60 -2.18 -14.34 -12.46
N HIS A 61 -3.07 -13.37 -12.30
CA HIS A 61 -2.78 -11.98 -12.68
C HIS A 61 -1.65 -11.38 -11.84
N TRP A 62 -1.59 -11.70 -10.54
CA TRP A 62 -0.52 -11.25 -9.66
C TRP A 62 0.85 -11.83 -10.03
N THR A 63 0.89 -13.06 -10.52
CA THR A 63 2.13 -13.66 -11.05
C THR A 63 2.63 -12.87 -12.27
N ASN A 64 1.71 -12.33 -13.07
CA ASN A 64 1.99 -11.54 -14.27
C ASN A 64 1.95 -10.01 -14.03
N ARG A 65 2.04 -9.55 -12.78
CA ARG A 65 1.87 -8.15 -12.35
C ARG A 65 2.89 -7.13 -12.87
N GLY A 66 3.62 -7.43 -13.94
CA GLY A 66 4.56 -6.53 -14.61
C GLY A 66 3.90 -5.37 -15.35
N THR A 67 2.57 -5.38 -15.53
CA THR A 67 1.81 -4.31 -16.18
C THR A 67 0.69 -3.77 -15.29
N GLU A 68 0.24 -2.54 -15.56
CA GLU A 68 -0.90 -1.92 -14.85
C GLU A 68 -2.19 -2.76 -15.01
N GLU A 69 -2.42 -3.30 -16.20
CA GLU A 69 -3.60 -4.13 -16.52
C GLU A 69 -3.67 -5.39 -15.65
N GLU A 70 -2.55 -6.12 -15.53
CA GLU A 70 -2.47 -7.34 -14.73
C GLU A 70 -2.67 -7.04 -13.23
N VAL A 71 -2.10 -5.95 -12.72
CA VAL A 71 -2.35 -5.53 -11.33
C VAL A 71 -3.82 -5.19 -11.10
N ARG A 72 -4.47 -4.49 -12.03
CA ARG A 72 -5.91 -4.16 -11.93
C ARG A 72 -6.79 -5.40 -11.95
N ALA A 73 -6.48 -6.36 -12.80
CA ALA A 73 -7.21 -7.63 -12.86
C ALA A 73 -7.06 -8.41 -11.54
N ALA A 74 -5.85 -8.49 -10.98
CA ALA A 74 -5.62 -9.09 -9.67
C ALA A 74 -6.40 -8.39 -8.54
N VAL A 75 -6.35 -7.04 -8.50
CA VAL A 75 -7.12 -6.22 -7.54
C VAL A 75 -8.62 -6.49 -7.64
N SER A 76 -9.16 -6.52 -8.86
CA SER A 76 -10.58 -6.77 -9.11
C SER A 76 -11.01 -8.16 -8.60
N ALA A 77 -10.24 -9.19 -8.93
CA ALA A 77 -10.54 -10.56 -8.52
C ALA A 77 -10.43 -10.74 -7.00
N TRP A 78 -9.39 -10.20 -6.35
CA TRP A 78 -9.29 -10.23 -4.89
C TRP A 78 -10.38 -9.42 -4.18
N ASP A 79 -10.72 -8.21 -4.63
CA ASP A 79 -11.81 -7.42 -4.01
C ASP A 79 -13.15 -8.17 -4.02
N ARG A 80 -13.46 -8.87 -5.13
CA ARG A 80 -14.64 -9.73 -5.20
C ARG A 80 -14.53 -10.91 -4.24
N ALA A 81 -13.39 -11.61 -4.21
CA ALA A 81 -13.18 -12.79 -3.37
C ALA A 81 -13.24 -12.46 -1.87
N THR A 82 -12.68 -11.33 -1.44
CA THR A 82 -12.69 -10.92 -0.03
C THR A 82 -14.07 -10.47 0.45
N ARG A 83 -14.89 -9.87 -0.42
CA ARG A 83 -16.31 -9.59 -0.11
C ARG A 83 -17.15 -10.86 0.02
N MET A 84 -16.73 -11.98 -0.58
CA MET A 84 -17.43 -13.26 -0.40
C MET A 84 -17.12 -13.90 0.95
N GLU A 85 -15.87 -13.76 1.43
CA GLU A 85 -15.45 -14.26 2.74
C GLU A 85 -14.63 -13.20 3.49
N PRO A 86 -15.30 -12.23 4.15
CA PRO A 86 -14.60 -11.13 4.82
C PRO A 86 -13.69 -11.55 5.98
N ALA A 87 -13.83 -12.79 6.47
CA ALA A 87 -12.99 -13.35 7.53
C ALA A 87 -11.60 -13.80 7.05
N ASP A 88 -11.37 -13.94 5.74
CA ASP A 88 -10.04 -14.26 5.20
C ASP A 88 -9.13 -13.02 5.22
N HIS A 89 -8.43 -12.84 6.34
CA HIS A 89 -7.49 -11.73 6.51
C HIS A 89 -6.34 -11.77 5.50
N GLU A 90 -5.93 -12.94 4.99
CA GLU A 90 -4.74 -13.03 4.16
C GLU A 90 -5.03 -12.47 2.76
N SER A 91 -6.21 -12.78 2.22
CA SER A 91 -6.66 -12.21 0.95
C SER A 91 -6.83 -10.69 1.04
N TRP A 92 -7.28 -10.17 2.19
CA TRP A 92 -7.30 -8.72 2.44
C TRP A 92 -5.89 -8.10 2.45
N VAL A 93 -4.90 -8.78 3.04
CA VAL A 93 -3.49 -8.34 3.01
C VAL A 93 -2.94 -8.33 1.59
N ARG A 94 -3.22 -9.38 0.79
CA ARG A 94 -2.84 -9.46 -0.63
C ARG A 94 -3.43 -8.29 -1.42
N LEU A 95 -4.72 -8.02 -1.21
CA LEU A 95 -5.42 -6.89 -1.83
C LEU A 95 -4.81 -5.53 -1.44
N ALA A 96 -4.48 -5.32 -0.15
CA ALA A 96 -3.85 -4.08 0.31
C ALA A 96 -2.47 -3.84 -0.33
N ARG A 97 -1.68 -4.90 -0.49
CA ARG A 97 -0.41 -4.86 -1.24
C ARG A 97 -0.63 -4.57 -2.72
N ALA A 98 -1.64 -5.17 -3.32
CA ALA A 98 -1.94 -4.98 -4.73
C ALA A 98 -2.35 -3.53 -5.04
N TYR A 99 -3.17 -2.92 -4.17
CA TYR A 99 -3.47 -1.50 -4.23
C TYR A 99 -2.22 -0.62 -4.10
N TYR A 100 -1.32 -0.95 -3.16
CA TYR A 100 -0.06 -0.21 -3.03
C TYR A 100 0.76 -0.27 -4.33
N LEU A 101 0.91 -1.46 -4.92
CA LEU A 101 1.66 -1.64 -6.17
C LEU A 101 1.01 -0.91 -7.34
N LEU A 102 -0.32 -0.95 -7.46
CA LEU A 102 -1.04 -0.22 -8.50
C LEU A 102 -0.74 1.27 -8.41
N ALA A 103 -0.94 1.86 -7.22
CA ALA A 103 -0.74 3.29 -7.01
C ALA A 103 0.73 3.71 -7.17
N ASP A 104 1.63 3.14 -6.38
CA ASP A 104 3.04 3.55 -6.34
C ASP A 104 3.89 3.05 -7.51
N GLY A 105 3.43 1.98 -8.18
CA GLY A 105 4.17 1.32 -9.25
C GLY A 105 3.69 1.64 -10.66
N TYR A 106 2.46 2.17 -10.82
CA TYR A 106 1.90 2.46 -12.13
C TYR A 106 1.26 3.85 -12.23
N LEU A 107 0.43 4.22 -11.25
CA LEU A 107 -0.29 5.51 -11.30
C LEU A 107 0.61 6.70 -10.97
N SER A 108 1.63 6.53 -10.12
CA SER A 108 2.50 7.61 -9.64
C SER A 108 3.31 8.32 -10.73
N PHE A 109 3.40 7.74 -11.92
CA PHE A 109 4.19 8.27 -13.03
C PHE A 109 3.40 9.19 -13.97
N ASP A 110 2.10 9.36 -13.72
CA ASP A 110 1.20 10.16 -14.54
C ASP A 110 0.44 11.12 -13.63
N GLU A 111 0.80 12.40 -13.68
CA GLU A 111 0.17 13.43 -12.85
C GLU A 111 -1.35 13.53 -13.10
N SER A 112 -1.83 13.19 -14.31
CA SER A 112 -3.25 13.17 -14.61
C SER A 112 -4.03 12.09 -13.83
N LYS A 113 -3.33 11.08 -13.30
CA LYS A 113 -3.89 10.00 -12.48
C LYS A 113 -3.82 10.28 -10.98
N ARG A 114 -3.49 11.51 -10.54
CA ARG A 114 -3.32 11.84 -9.11
C ARG A 114 -4.52 11.47 -8.24
N ASP A 115 -5.74 11.75 -8.69
CA ASP A 115 -6.96 11.44 -7.91
C ASP A 115 -7.18 9.93 -7.79
N GLU A 116 -6.89 9.19 -8.86
CA GLU A 116 -6.93 7.73 -8.86
C GLU A 116 -5.85 7.15 -7.95
N PHE A 117 -4.62 7.67 -8.00
CA PHE A 117 -3.53 7.31 -7.10
C PHE A 117 -3.95 7.44 -5.63
N MET A 118 -4.55 8.56 -5.26
CA MET A 118 -5.01 8.79 -3.89
C MET A 118 -6.12 7.83 -3.50
N THR A 119 -7.14 7.66 -4.34
CA THR A 119 -8.26 6.74 -4.11
C THR A 119 -7.76 5.30 -3.95
N THR A 120 -6.79 4.89 -4.77
CA THR A 120 -6.21 3.54 -4.76
C THR A 120 -5.47 3.28 -3.44
N HIS A 121 -4.72 4.26 -2.92
CA HIS A 121 -4.12 4.13 -1.60
C HIS A 121 -5.16 4.09 -0.48
N GLU A 122 -6.23 4.87 -0.54
CA GLU A 122 -7.33 4.78 0.45
C GLU A 122 -7.96 3.39 0.49
N GLN A 123 -8.17 2.78 -0.68
CA GLN A 123 -8.65 1.40 -0.80
C GLN A 123 -7.64 0.40 -0.21
N GLY A 124 -6.35 0.61 -0.46
CA GLY A 124 -5.28 -0.20 0.15
C GLY A 124 -5.24 -0.10 1.68
N ILE A 125 -5.46 1.10 2.23
CA ILE A 125 -5.61 1.28 3.68
C ILE A 125 -6.83 0.49 4.16
N ALA A 126 -8.00 0.70 3.56
CA ALA A 126 -9.25 0.03 3.96
C ALA A 126 -9.14 -1.51 3.93
N ALA A 127 -8.53 -2.08 2.89
CA ALA A 127 -8.29 -3.52 2.79
C ALA A 127 -7.43 -4.03 3.96
N ALA A 128 -6.34 -3.33 4.29
CA ALA A 128 -5.49 -3.71 5.42
C ALA A 128 -6.21 -3.56 6.78
N GLU A 129 -7.09 -2.57 6.91
CA GLU A 129 -7.92 -2.40 8.09
C GLU A 129 -8.94 -3.53 8.26
N HIS A 130 -9.56 -3.99 7.18
CA HIS A 130 -10.40 -5.19 7.19
C HIS A 130 -9.61 -6.45 7.57
N ALA A 131 -8.38 -6.60 7.06
CA ALA A 131 -7.50 -7.70 7.47
C ALA A 131 -7.26 -7.70 8.99
N LEU A 132 -7.00 -6.53 9.59
CA LEU A 132 -6.74 -6.41 11.03
C LEU A 132 -7.97 -6.75 11.89
N VAL A 133 -9.15 -6.32 11.47
CA VAL A 133 -10.41 -6.67 12.15
C VAL A 133 -10.71 -8.17 12.04
N ALA A 134 -10.49 -8.77 10.87
CA ALA A 134 -10.67 -10.20 10.64
C ALA A 134 -9.65 -11.04 11.46
N LEU A 135 -8.41 -10.57 11.54
CA LEU A 135 -7.34 -11.22 12.30
C LEU A 135 -7.55 -11.16 13.82
N SER A 136 -8.00 -10.02 14.34
CA SER A 136 -8.20 -9.83 15.78
C SER A 136 -9.52 -9.11 16.06
N PRO A 137 -10.57 -9.85 16.46
CA PRO A 137 -11.84 -9.24 16.89
C PRO A 137 -11.70 -8.31 18.09
N ASP A 138 -10.71 -8.53 18.99
CA ASP A 138 -10.45 -7.60 20.10
C ASP A 138 -9.90 -6.26 19.61
N PHE A 139 -8.93 -6.31 18.70
CA PHE A 139 -8.43 -5.11 18.02
C PHE A 139 -9.58 -4.38 17.31
N GLY A 140 -10.41 -5.11 16.55
CA GLY A 140 -11.57 -4.54 15.85
C GLY A 140 -12.55 -3.82 16.78
N ARG A 141 -12.91 -4.43 17.93
CA ARG A 141 -13.76 -3.78 18.92
C ARG A 141 -13.15 -2.49 19.48
N ARG A 142 -11.84 -2.48 19.76
CA ARG A 142 -11.13 -1.28 20.27
C ARG A 142 -11.16 -0.15 19.25
N MET A 143 -10.88 -0.45 17.98
CA MET A 143 -10.95 0.55 16.90
C MET A 143 -12.36 1.11 16.72
N GLN A 144 -13.39 0.27 16.79
CA GLN A 144 -14.80 0.69 16.75
C GLN A 144 -15.20 1.57 17.94
N ALA A 145 -14.58 1.36 19.10
CA ALA A 145 -14.75 2.20 20.28
C ALA A 145 -13.96 3.52 20.21
N GLY A 146 -13.26 3.81 19.11
CA GLY A 146 -12.47 5.03 18.94
C GLY A 146 -11.09 4.97 19.62
N THR A 147 -10.62 3.78 20.00
CA THR A 147 -9.26 3.61 20.53
C THR A 147 -8.24 4.00 19.46
N ARG A 148 -7.21 4.72 19.85
CA ARG A 148 -6.07 5.01 18.98
C ARG A 148 -5.34 3.72 18.62
N ILE A 149 -4.94 3.55 17.37
CA ILE A 149 -4.30 2.30 16.93
C ILE A 149 -3.03 2.00 17.72
N GLU A 150 -2.26 3.02 18.10
CA GLU A 150 -1.03 2.88 18.88
C GLU A 150 -1.29 2.23 20.24
N GLU A 151 -2.44 2.50 20.85
CA GLU A 151 -2.87 1.93 22.12
C GLU A 151 -3.44 0.51 21.96
N ALA A 152 -3.89 0.15 20.75
CA ALA A 152 -4.42 -1.15 20.42
C ALA A 152 -3.33 -2.13 19.90
N LEU A 153 -2.12 -1.68 19.56
CA LEU A 153 -1.04 -2.56 19.07
C LEU A 153 -0.70 -3.70 20.04
N GLY A 154 -0.88 -3.50 21.35
CA GLY A 154 -0.65 -4.52 22.37
C GLY A 154 -1.55 -5.74 22.26
N THR A 155 -2.66 -5.66 21.51
CA THR A 155 -3.56 -6.80 21.25
C THR A 155 -3.19 -7.63 20.02
N LEU A 156 -2.09 -7.26 19.35
CA LEU A 156 -1.63 -7.88 18.12
C LEU A 156 -0.30 -8.61 18.32
N ASP A 157 -0.08 -9.62 17.48
CA ASP A 157 1.18 -10.35 17.41
C ASP A 157 1.82 -10.25 16.02
N ARG A 158 2.86 -11.07 15.79
CA ARG A 158 3.60 -11.07 14.52
C ARG A 158 2.71 -11.31 13.29
N SER A 159 1.60 -12.03 13.43
CA SER A 159 0.65 -12.28 12.33
C SER A 159 0.01 -11.00 11.78
N ALA A 160 0.00 -9.91 12.56
CA ALA A 160 -0.55 -8.63 12.13
C ALA A 160 0.44 -7.77 11.33
N VAL A 161 1.73 -8.10 11.34
CA VAL A 161 2.78 -7.32 10.66
C VAL A 161 2.45 -7.05 9.19
N PRO A 162 1.99 -8.03 8.38
CA PRO A 162 1.66 -7.78 6.99
C PRO A 162 0.58 -6.70 6.81
N ALA A 163 -0.52 -6.80 7.54
CA ALA A 163 -1.61 -5.84 7.44
C ALA A 163 -1.20 -4.45 7.95
N LEU A 164 -0.53 -4.39 9.10
CA LEU A 164 -0.01 -3.13 9.66
C LEU A 164 0.99 -2.43 8.73
N TYR A 165 1.92 -3.18 8.15
CA TYR A 165 2.89 -2.65 7.20
C TYR A 165 2.20 -2.07 5.97
N TRP A 166 1.33 -2.83 5.30
CA TRP A 166 0.66 -2.36 4.08
C TRP A 166 -0.31 -1.22 4.35
N ARG A 167 -0.97 -1.20 5.51
CA ARG A 167 -1.77 -0.05 5.94
C ARG A 167 -0.91 1.20 6.03
N SER A 168 0.19 1.13 6.78
CA SER A 168 1.09 2.27 7.00
C SER A 168 1.80 2.73 5.73
N ALA A 169 2.15 1.80 4.83
CA ALA A 169 2.76 2.12 3.54
C ALA A 169 1.78 2.89 2.64
N ASN A 170 0.52 2.42 2.51
CA ASN A 170 -0.51 3.14 1.77
C ASN A 170 -0.85 4.50 2.42
N LEU A 171 -1.02 4.54 3.74
CA LEU A 171 -1.31 5.77 4.48
C LEU A 171 -0.20 6.81 4.33
N GLY A 172 1.07 6.41 4.38
CA GLY A 172 2.20 7.31 4.19
C GLY A 172 2.22 7.96 2.80
N LYS A 173 1.93 7.18 1.76
CA LYS A 173 1.86 7.68 0.37
C LYS A 173 0.65 8.59 0.15
N TRP A 174 -0.52 8.19 0.63
CA TRP A 174 -1.73 9.02 0.57
C TRP A 174 -1.55 10.34 1.33
N ALA A 175 -1.02 10.30 2.56
CA ALA A 175 -0.79 11.48 3.37
C ALA A 175 0.22 12.43 2.70
N SER A 176 1.27 11.88 2.08
CA SER A 176 2.24 12.67 1.31
C SER A 176 1.60 13.38 0.12
N ALA A 177 0.70 12.70 -0.60
CA ALA A 177 -0.03 13.30 -1.72
C ALA A 177 -1.04 14.36 -1.28
N GLN A 178 -1.68 14.18 -0.11
CA GLN A 178 -2.56 15.19 0.50
C GLN A 178 -1.79 16.45 0.91
N GLY A 179 -0.59 16.28 1.47
CA GLY A 179 0.31 17.39 1.80
C GLY A 179 0.90 17.29 3.20
N PHE A 180 1.81 18.22 3.49
CA PHE A 180 2.66 18.17 4.68
C PHE A 180 1.90 18.18 6.01
N ALA A 181 0.79 18.93 6.11
CA ALA A 181 -0.03 18.96 7.32
C ALA A 181 -0.60 17.58 7.65
N THR A 182 -1.07 16.84 6.64
CA THR A 182 -1.58 15.47 6.77
C THR A 182 -0.47 14.49 7.13
N VAL A 183 0.73 14.65 6.57
CA VAL A 183 1.90 13.85 6.99
C VAL A 183 2.17 14.04 8.49
N LEU A 184 2.15 15.28 8.98
CA LEU A 184 2.37 15.56 10.40
C LEU A 184 1.27 14.99 11.30
N SER A 185 0.01 14.94 10.86
CA SER A 185 -1.09 14.40 11.66
C SER A 185 -0.99 12.90 11.89
N TYR A 186 -0.47 12.14 10.91
CA TYR A 186 -0.34 10.68 11.00
C TYR A 186 1.07 10.20 11.39
N LYS A 187 2.06 11.10 11.56
CA LYS A 187 3.46 10.71 11.75
C LYS A 187 3.67 9.78 12.96
N ASP A 188 3.03 10.07 14.09
CA ASP A 188 3.24 9.34 15.33
C ASP A 188 2.56 7.97 15.28
N GLU A 189 1.39 7.92 14.64
CA GLU A 189 0.65 6.69 14.34
C GLU A 189 1.49 5.75 13.46
N ILE A 190 1.91 6.22 12.28
CA ILE A 190 2.69 5.42 11.34
C ILE A 190 4.01 4.97 11.97
N ARG A 191 4.67 5.85 12.74
CA ARG A 191 5.91 5.52 13.45
C ARG A 191 5.70 4.40 14.47
N ALA A 192 4.66 4.47 15.29
CA ALA A 192 4.36 3.42 16.28
C ALA A 192 4.05 2.08 15.61
N VAL A 193 3.26 2.09 14.53
CA VAL A 193 2.94 0.89 13.75
C VAL A 193 4.18 0.29 13.10
N MET A 194 5.03 1.11 12.49
CA MET A 194 6.26 0.63 11.85
C MET A 194 7.31 0.15 12.87
N GLN A 195 7.33 0.74 14.08
CA GLN A 195 8.13 0.24 15.20
C GLN A 195 7.66 -1.15 15.62
N PHE A 196 6.35 -1.38 15.73
CA PHE A 196 5.80 -2.71 15.98
C PHE A 196 6.24 -3.70 14.89
N CYS A 197 6.15 -3.33 13.62
CA CYS A 197 6.61 -4.18 12.52
C CYS A 197 8.10 -4.50 12.64
N LEU A 198 8.94 -3.51 12.96
CA LEU A 198 10.37 -3.70 13.16
C LEU A 198 10.68 -4.67 14.30
N GLU A 199 9.99 -4.55 15.44
CA GLU A 199 10.21 -5.39 16.62
C GLU A 199 9.70 -6.82 16.44
N ARG A 200 8.60 -7.01 15.70
CA ARG A 200 7.96 -8.32 15.54
C ARG A 200 8.45 -9.09 14.31
N ASP A 201 8.88 -8.39 13.26
CA ASP A 201 9.44 -9.00 12.04
C ASP A 201 10.27 -7.97 11.25
N GLU A 202 11.54 -7.78 11.65
CA GLU A 202 12.44 -6.82 10.99
C GLU A 202 12.70 -7.12 9.51
N ASP A 203 12.49 -8.37 9.08
CA ASP A 203 12.71 -8.84 7.71
C ASP A 203 11.50 -8.68 6.80
N TYR A 204 10.33 -8.34 7.36
CA TYR A 204 9.09 -8.30 6.60
C TYR A 204 9.23 -7.46 5.33
N PHE A 205 8.86 -8.07 4.19
CA PHE A 205 8.89 -7.44 2.87
C PHE A 205 10.25 -6.79 2.54
N PHE A 206 11.29 -7.62 2.61
CA PHE A 206 12.68 -7.27 2.30
C PHE A 206 13.20 -6.15 3.20
N ALA A 207 13.13 -6.38 4.52
CA ALA A 207 13.45 -5.39 5.55
C ALA A 207 12.70 -4.05 5.38
N GLY A 208 11.41 -4.14 5.04
CA GLY A 208 10.51 -3.01 4.85
C GLY A 208 10.45 -2.04 6.04
N PRO A 209 10.39 -2.51 7.31
CA PRO A 209 10.43 -1.61 8.47
C PRO A 209 11.71 -0.77 8.53
N HIS A 210 12.88 -1.35 8.25
CA HIS A 210 14.12 -0.59 8.13
C HIS A 210 14.06 0.42 6.98
N ARG A 211 13.58 0.02 5.79
CA ARG A 211 13.41 0.92 4.66
C ARG A 211 12.51 2.12 5.01
N TYR A 212 11.43 1.90 5.76
CA TYR A 212 10.57 2.97 6.27
C TYR A 212 11.35 3.93 7.18
N PHE A 213 12.04 3.42 8.20
CA PHE A 213 12.76 4.28 9.15
C PHE A 213 13.92 5.05 8.48
N GLY A 214 14.59 4.45 7.49
CA GLY A 214 15.55 5.15 6.65
C GLY A 214 14.95 6.41 6.02
N ALA A 215 13.81 6.26 5.34
CA ALA A 215 13.10 7.38 4.71
C ALA A 215 12.53 8.37 5.74
N PHE A 216 11.94 7.89 6.83
CA PHE A 216 11.36 8.72 7.89
C PHE A 216 12.39 9.70 8.46
N TYR A 217 13.55 9.17 8.87
CA TYR A 217 14.60 9.96 9.49
C TYR A 217 15.30 10.94 8.52
N ALA A 218 15.33 10.63 7.21
CA ALA A 218 15.86 11.55 6.20
C ALA A 218 14.88 12.67 5.83
N ARG A 219 13.58 12.36 5.69
CA ARG A 219 12.57 13.33 5.25
C ARG A 219 12.13 14.29 6.35
N ALA A 220 12.05 13.81 7.60
CA ALA A 220 11.58 14.65 8.70
C ALA A 220 12.53 15.84 8.96
N PRO A 221 12.01 17.04 9.21
CA PRO A 221 12.81 18.13 9.77
C PRO A 221 13.43 17.72 11.11
N ALA A 222 14.57 18.32 11.49
CA ALA A 222 15.27 18.00 12.75
C ALA A 222 14.35 18.13 13.97
N PHE A 223 13.55 19.19 14.05
CA PHE A 223 12.59 19.40 15.16
C PHE A 223 11.44 18.39 15.17
N ALA A 224 11.21 17.66 14.08
CA ALA A 224 10.14 16.68 13.92
C ALA A 224 10.66 15.23 13.90
N GLY A 225 11.90 15.00 14.32
CA GLY A 225 12.50 13.68 14.46
C GLY A 225 13.51 13.30 13.37
N GLY A 226 13.86 14.21 12.47
CA GLY A 226 14.91 13.99 11.47
C GLY A 226 16.27 13.72 12.09
N ASP A 227 16.95 12.68 11.59
CA ASP A 227 18.24 12.21 12.12
C ASP A 227 18.98 11.41 11.03
N LEU A 228 19.93 12.06 10.35
CA LEU A 228 20.64 11.42 9.23
C LEU A 228 21.47 10.22 9.67
N THR A 229 21.99 10.19 10.90
CA THR A 229 22.73 9.04 11.40
C THR A 229 21.82 7.81 11.55
N LYS A 230 20.62 7.98 12.10
CA LYS A 230 19.63 6.90 12.16
C LYS A 230 19.13 6.50 10.77
N SER A 231 18.89 7.48 9.90
CA SER A 231 18.50 7.22 8.51
C SER A 231 19.49 6.30 7.81
N GLU A 232 20.78 6.65 7.87
CA GLU A 232 21.84 5.88 7.24
C GLU A 232 21.94 4.46 7.80
N PHE A 233 21.86 4.32 9.14
CA PHE A 233 21.85 3.02 9.80
C PHE A 233 20.73 2.12 9.25
N HIS A 234 19.50 2.64 9.18
CA HIS A 234 18.36 1.85 8.72
C HIS A 234 18.46 1.48 7.24
N PHE A 235 18.91 2.38 6.37
CA PHE A 235 19.13 2.05 4.96
C PHE A 235 20.23 1.01 4.77
N LYS A 236 21.37 1.15 5.45
CA LYS A 236 22.46 0.16 5.41
C LYS A 236 21.97 -1.20 5.90
N ARG A 237 21.25 -1.23 7.02
CA ARG A 237 20.68 -2.47 7.57
C ARG A 237 19.71 -3.15 6.60
N ALA A 238 18.86 -2.41 5.91
CA ALA A 238 17.97 -2.99 4.89
C ALA A 238 18.75 -3.56 3.68
N ILE A 239 19.80 -2.87 3.23
CA ILE A 239 20.67 -3.34 2.12
C ILE A 239 21.48 -4.57 2.53
N GLU A 240 22.01 -4.61 3.75
CA GLU A 240 22.75 -5.76 4.28
C GLU A 240 21.90 -7.04 4.28
N ARG A 241 20.61 -6.92 4.62
CA ARG A 241 19.69 -8.05 4.69
C ARG A 241 19.13 -8.47 3.33
N HIS A 242 18.77 -7.49 2.50
CA HIS A 242 18.16 -7.72 1.19
C HIS A 242 18.78 -6.81 0.12
N PRO A 243 20.01 -7.07 -0.33
CA PRO A 243 20.72 -6.19 -1.25
C PRO A 243 20.05 -6.08 -2.61
N ASN A 244 19.29 -7.11 -3.03
CA ASN A 244 18.63 -7.18 -4.34
C ASN A 244 17.20 -6.63 -4.36
N TYR A 245 16.75 -5.96 -3.29
CA TYR A 245 15.48 -5.24 -3.29
C TYR A 245 15.71 -3.76 -3.63
N PHE A 246 15.44 -3.40 -4.88
CA PHE A 246 15.95 -2.15 -5.48
C PHE A 246 15.38 -0.89 -4.83
N ALA A 247 14.15 -0.95 -4.31
CA ALA A 247 13.52 0.23 -3.70
C ALA A 247 14.32 0.78 -2.52
N THR A 248 15.06 -0.08 -1.80
CA THR A 248 15.91 0.36 -0.69
C THR A 248 17.05 1.26 -1.20
N HIS A 249 17.68 0.91 -2.32
CA HIS A 249 18.74 1.72 -2.93
C HIS A 249 18.20 3.02 -3.52
N VAL A 250 17.04 2.97 -4.19
CA VAL A 250 16.38 4.16 -4.73
C VAL A 250 16.08 5.15 -3.61
N LEU A 251 15.45 4.71 -2.52
CA LEU A 251 15.14 5.59 -1.39
C LEU A 251 16.38 6.08 -0.65
N TYR A 252 17.42 5.25 -0.54
CA TYR A 252 18.68 5.70 0.06
C TYR A 252 19.34 6.82 -0.76
N ALA A 253 19.23 6.77 -2.08
CA ALA A 253 19.62 7.88 -2.94
C ALA A 253 18.69 9.08 -2.75
N THR A 254 17.39 8.92 -2.99
CA THR A 254 16.47 10.05 -3.14
C THR A 254 16.11 10.74 -1.83
N ASP A 255 16.12 10.02 -0.71
CA ASP A 255 15.78 10.60 0.60
C ASP A 255 17.06 11.00 1.36
N TYR A 256 17.97 10.06 1.60
CA TYR A 256 19.17 10.33 2.40
C TYR A 256 20.21 11.13 1.63
N ALA A 257 20.66 10.65 0.46
CA ALA A 257 21.77 11.27 -0.24
C ALA A 257 21.45 12.71 -0.68
N VAL A 258 20.21 12.97 -1.11
CA VAL A 258 19.73 14.34 -1.37
C VAL A 258 19.76 15.18 -0.09
N LYS A 259 19.19 14.68 1.03
CA LYS A 259 19.15 15.43 2.29
C LYS A 259 20.54 15.72 2.86
N SER A 260 21.49 14.80 2.70
CA SER A 260 22.87 14.94 3.14
C SER A 260 23.79 15.61 2.10
N GLN A 261 23.25 16.04 0.96
CA GLN A 261 23.99 16.60 -0.18
C GLN A 261 25.16 15.71 -0.65
N ASN A 262 24.98 14.39 -0.59
CA ASN A 262 25.96 13.40 -1.03
C ASN A 262 25.68 12.92 -2.46
N ARG A 263 26.07 13.75 -3.44
CA ARG A 263 25.86 13.46 -4.88
C ARG A 263 26.53 12.16 -5.33
N ALA A 264 27.71 11.83 -4.77
CA ALA A 264 28.42 10.60 -5.12
C ALA A 264 27.63 9.34 -4.73
N LEU A 265 27.08 9.31 -3.50
CA LEU A 265 26.22 8.21 -3.05
C LEU A 265 24.94 8.11 -3.88
N TYR A 266 24.34 9.25 -4.23
CA TYR A 266 23.15 9.30 -5.08
C TYR A 266 23.39 8.61 -6.43
N GLU A 267 24.46 9.02 -7.13
CA GLU A 267 24.83 8.45 -8.42
C GLU A 267 25.24 6.97 -8.29
N GLU A 268 25.99 6.60 -7.26
CA GLU A 268 26.39 5.22 -7.00
C GLU A 268 25.16 4.30 -6.87
N ARG A 269 24.21 4.66 -5.99
CA ARG A 269 23.05 3.81 -5.71
C ARG A 269 22.11 3.71 -6.91
N LEU A 270 21.84 4.81 -7.61
CA LEU A 270 20.96 4.77 -8.79
C LEU A 270 21.61 4.02 -9.96
N ASN A 271 22.91 4.21 -10.21
CA ASN A 271 23.59 3.44 -11.25
C ASN A 271 23.65 1.95 -10.91
N TRP A 272 23.81 1.58 -9.63
CA TRP A 272 23.71 0.19 -9.22
C TRP A 272 22.34 -0.40 -9.58
N VAL A 273 21.23 0.30 -9.28
CA VAL A 273 19.87 -0.14 -9.63
C VAL A 273 19.68 -0.30 -11.14
N LEU A 274 20.18 0.64 -11.94
CA LEU A 274 20.05 0.60 -13.39
C LEU A 274 20.84 -0.52 -14.07
N ASN A 275 21.97 -0.93 -13.48
CA ASN A 275 22.84 -1.97 -14.04
C ASN A 275 22.56 -3.36 -13.48
N ALA A 276 21.85 -3.46 -12.35
CA ALA A 276 21.50 -4.74 -11.75
C ALA A 276 20.42 -5.49 -12.55
N ASN A 277 20.47 -6.82 -12.54
CA ASN A 277 19.44 -7.65 -13.14
C ASN A 277 18.22 -7.73 -12.20
N PRO A 278 17.03 -7.19 -12.57
CA PRO A 278 15.86 -7.20 -11.70
C PRO A 278 15.37 -8.61 -11.34
N ALA A 279 15.67 -9.62 -12.18
CA ALA A 279 15.32 -11.02 -11.96
C ALA A 279 16.25 -11.75 -10.97
N THR A 280 17.25 -11.08 -10.38
CA THR A 280 18.09 -11.67 -9.34
C THR A 280 17.29 -12.05 -8.10
N GLU A 281 16.19 -11.34 -7.83
CA GLU A 281 15.16 -11.73 -6.87
C GLU A 281 13.84 -11.95 -7.62
N PRO A 282 13.57 -13.17 -8.11
CA PRO A 282 12.43 -13.44 -9.01
C PRO A 282 11.08 -13.08 -8.39
N THR A 283 10.95 -13.23 -7.07
CA THR A 283 9.69 -12.98 -6.37
C THR A 283 9.25 -11.51 -6.40
N VAL A 284 10.17 -10.58 -6.66
CA VAL A 284 9.92 -9.13 -6.79
C VAL A 284 10.50 -8.53 -8.06
N GLU A 285 10.70 -9.34 -9.11
CA GLU A 285 11.17 -8.84 -10.40
C GLU A 285 10.30 -7.68 -10.95
N PRO A 286 8.95 -7.75 -10.93
CA PRO A 286 8.11 -6.64 -11.37
C PRO A 286 8.39 -5.35 -10.60
N GLU A 287 8.48 -5.43 -9.27
CA GLU A 287 8.80 -4.30 -8.41
C GLU A 287 10.20 -3.75 -8.71
N ASN A 288 11.21 -4.60 -8.89
CA ASN A 288 12.57 -4.16 -9.24
C ASN A 288 12.62 -3.44 -10.60
N ARG A 289 11.85 -3.87 -11.60
CA ARG A 289 11.72 -3.17 -12.90
C ARG A 289 11.09 -1.78 -12.75
N ILE A 290 10.10 -1.65 -11.87
CA ILE A 290 9.48 -0.35 -11.52
C ILE A 290 10.52 0.55 -10.85
N GLU A 291 11.33 0.02 -9.93
CA GLU A 291 12.39 0.80 -9.27
C GLU A 291 13.49 1.23 -10.25
N GLN A 292 13.79 0.45 -11.28
CA GLN A 292 14.65 0.91 -12.39
C GLN A 292 14.04 2.09 -13.16
N ARG A 293 12.71 2.13 -13.32
CA ARG A 293 12.04 3.31 -13.90
C ARG A 293 12.17 4.52 -12.99
N LYS A 294 11.90 4.38 -11.68
CA LYS A 294 12.08 5.46 -10.70
C LYS A 294 13.52 5.97 -10.65
N ALA A 295 14.50 5.07 -10.76
CA ALA A 295 15.91 5.43 -10.82
C ALA A 295 16.27 6.27 -12.06
N ARG A 296 15.71 5.96 -13.23
CA ARG A 296 15.91 6.77 -14.45
C ARG A 296 15.38 8.20 -14.28
N GLU A 297 14.17 8.34 -13.74
CA GLU A 297 13.57 9.66 -13.45
C GLU A 297 14.39 10.43 -12.41
N ALA A 298 14.87 9.74 -11.38
CA ALA A 298 15.72 10.33 -10.36
C ALA A 298 17.07 10.82 -10.94
N ILE A 299 17.73 10.07 -11.82
CA ILE A 299 18.96 10.53 -12.48
C ILE A 299 18.68 11.76 -13.35
N ALA A 300 17.59 11.75 -14.12
CA ALA A 300 17.23 12.90 -14.96
C ALA A 300 17.00 14.18 -14.15
N ALA A 301 16.45 14.04 -12.93
CA ALA A 301 16.20 15.16 -12.01
C ALA A 301 17.40 15.52 -11.10
N ALA A 302 18.59 14.94 -11.32
CA ALA A 302 19.72 15.14 -10.40
C ALA A 302 20.20 16.60 -10.33
N GLY A 303 20.15 17.34 -11.44
CA GLY A 303 20.59 18.75 -11.50
C GLY A 303 19.78 19.68 -10.60
N ASP A 304 18.52 19.34 -10.32
CA ASP A 304 17.61 20.16 -9.49
C ASP A 304 17.72 19.81 -7.99
N ARG A 305 18.49 18.78 -7.61
CA ARG A 305 18.50 18.20 -6.26
C ARG A 305 19.80 18.45 -5.48
N PHE A 306 20.84 18.90 -6.16
CA PHE A 306 22.17 19.12 -5.58
C PHE A 306 22.66 20.52 -5.97
N GLU A 307 23.19 21.24 -4.99
CA GLU A 307 23.82 22.55 -5.16
C GLU A 307 25.29 22.43 -5.59
#